data_AF-A0A7X7KJP3-F1
#
_entry.id   AF-A0A7X7KJP3-F1
#
_cell.length_a   1.000
_cell.length_b   1.000
_cell.length_c   1.000
_cell.angle_alpha   90.00
_cell.angle_beta   90.00
_cell.angle_gamma   90.00
#
_symmetry.space_group_name_H-M   'P 1'
#
loop_
_entity.id
_entity.type
_entity.pdbx_description
1 polymer ?
#
loop_
_entity_poly.entity_id
_entity_poly.type
_entity_poly.pdbx_seq_one_letter_code
_entity_poly.pdbx_strand_id
1 'polypeptide(L)'
;MRSGIICCAGFLCAGMLAVRGDVTLVAGGRSDYVIVTPAAATPSQRYAAEELQRFTAEMTGVRLPIQDDTGPLPSRAILLGHTRHSAALLGGAVDLAPLGDDGFRLKTAGGHLIILGSGVRGTLYGVYEVLERWGGCRWYSTWQSVIPRHETWVLPELDDTQTPAFVMREPFWYDLFDGDLAARCRANGNRMDLQER
;
A
#
# COMPACT_ATOMS: atom_id res chain seq x y z
N MET A 1 -59.83 17.30 -38.84
CA MET A 1 -59.51 16.08 -38.08
C MET A 1 -57.99 15.91 -38.05
N ARG A 2 -57.44 15.77 -36.84
CA ARG A 2 -56.08 15.32 -36.44
C ARG A 2 -54.87 16.23 -36.71
N SER A 3 -54.61 17.10 -35.73
CA SER A 3 -53.27 17.61 -35.39
C SER A 3 -52.42 16.48 -34.78
N GLY A 4 -51.18 16.32 -35.23
CA GLY A 4 -50.20 15.40 -34.66
C GLY A 4 -49.00 16.16 -34.12
N ILE A 5 -48.89 16.27 -32.80
CA ILE A 5 -47.73 16.81 -32.08
C ILE A 5 -46.75 15.66 -31.89
N ILE A 6 -45.56 15.76 -32.49
CA ILE A 6 -44.44 14.83 -32.26
C ILE A 6 -43.71 15.32 -31.02
N CYS A 7 -43.88 14.60 -29.91
CA CYS A 7 -43.16 14.82 -28.67
C CYS A 7 -41.87 13.97 -28.71
N CYS A 8 -40.74 14.58 -29.07
CA CYS A 8 -39.43 13.95 -28.90
C CYS A 8 -39.11 13.84 -27.41
N ALA A 9 -39.36 12.66 -26.84
CA ALA A 9 -38.87 12.31 -25.50
C ALA A 9 -37.34 12.19 -25.55
N GLY A 10 -36.66 13.25 -25.12
CA GLY A 10 -35.22 13.22 -24.89
C GLY A 10 -34.91 12.22 -23.79
N PHE A 11 -34.32 11.09 -24.16
CA PHE A 11 -33.73 10.14 -23.23
C PHE A 11 -32.51 10.83 -22.58
N LEU A 12 -32.70 11.43 -21.41
CA LEU A 12 -31.59 11.81 -20.55
C LEU A 12 -30.93 10.51 -20.08
N CYS A 13 -29.89 10.07 -20.80
CA CYS A 13 -28.89 9.17 -20.24
C CYS A 13 -28.23 9.90 -19.07
N ALA A 14 -28.78 9.71 -17.86
CA ALA A 14 -28.06 9.94 -16.63
C ALA A 14 -26.85 8.99 -16.64
N GLY A 15 -25.72 9.49 -17.12
CA GLY A 15 -24.45 8.80 -16.93
C GLY A 15 -24.24 8.64 -15.44
N MET A 16 -24.36 7.41 -14.94
CA MET A 16 -23.75 7.04 -13.66
C MET A 16 -22.28 7.41 -13.78
N LEU A 17 -21.87 8.51 -13.13
CA LEU A 17 -20.48 8.64 -12.76
C LEU A 17 -20.21 7.45 -11.86
N ALA A 18 -19.47 6.47 -12.37
CA ALA A 18 -18.82 5.51 -11.52
C ALA A 18 -18.03 6.33 -10.49
N VAL A 19 -18.42 6.26 -9.22
CA VAL A 19 -17.59 6.72 -8.12
C VAL A 19 -16.28 5.96 -8.28
N ARG A 20 -15.20 6.68 -8.61
CA ARG A 20 -13.85 6.10 -8.60
C ARG A 20 -13.63 5.50 -7.22
N GLY A 21 -13.17 4.25 -7.16
CA GLY A 21 -12.99 3.46 -5.94
C GLY A 21 -11.80 3.91 -5.09
N ASP A 22 -11.62 5.22 -4.95
CA ASP A 22 -10.51 5.80 -4.21
C ASP A 22 -10.63 5.47 -2.72
N VAL A 23 -9.49 5.18 -2.10
CA VAL A 23 -9.34 4.87 -0.69
C VAL A 23 -8.72 6.08 0.02
N THR A 24 -9.54 6.83 0.75
CA THR A 24 -9.06 7.92 1.61
C THR A 24 -8.54 7.37 2.92
N LEU A 25 -7.21 7.26 3.05
CA LEU A 25 -6.56 6.74 4.26
C LEU A 25 -6.58 7.74 5.40
N VAL A 26 -6.42 9.03 5.12
CA VAL A 26 -6.47 10.11 6.12
C VAL A 26 -7.23 11.28 5.53
N ALA A 27 -8.09 11.92 6.31
CA ALA A 27 -8.79 13.15 5.91
C ALA A 27 -8.94 14.12 7.09
N GLY A 28 -8.51 15.37 6.90
CA GLY A 28 -8.66 16.41 7.90
C GLY A 28 -8.04 16.05 9.25
N GLY A 29 -6.85 15.45 9.24
CA GLY A 29 -6.13 15.05 10.45
C GLY A 29 -6.77 13.90 11.24
N ARG A 30 -7.64 13.09 10.61
CA ARG A 30 -8.26 11.90 11.23
C ARG A 30 -8.26 10.71 10.29
N SER A 31 -8.29 9.52 10.87
CA SER A 31 -8.42 8.26 10.13
C SER A 31 -9.07 7.19 11.00
N ASP A 32 -9.95 6.40 10.38
CA ASP A 32 -10.52 5.19 10.96
C ASP A 32 -9.75 3.94 10.52
N TYR A 33 -8.66 4.09 9.76
CA TYR A 33 -7.88 2.95 9.27
C TYR A 33 -7.04 2.33 10.37
N VAL A 34 -7.00 1.01 10.35
CA VAL A 34 -6.12 0.19 11.17
C VAL A 34 -5.14 -0.54 10.26
N ILE A 35 -3.86 -0.55 10.62
CA ILE A 35 -2.87 -1.40 9.96
C ILE A 35 -3.00 -2.81 10.54
N VAL A 36 -3.27 -3.79 9.69
CA VAL A 36 -3.50 -5.19 10.09
C VAL A 36 -2.38 -6.06 9.54
N THR A 37 -1.68 -6.75 10.43
CA THR A 37 -0.62 -7.73 10.10
C THR A 37 -1.09 -9.16 10.40
N PRO A 38 -0.41 -10.20 9.87
CA PRO A 38 -0.72 -11.58 10.25
C PRO A 38 -0.39 -11.81 11.73
N ALA A 39 -1.15 -12.66 12.43
CA ALA A 39 -0.84 -13.02 13.82
C ALA A 39 0.59 -13.55 14.01
N ALA A 40 1.10 -14.29 13.02
CA ALA A 40 2.48 -14.78 12.95
C ALA A 40 3.35 -13.92 12.02
N ALA A 41 3.23 -12.59 12.10
CA ALA A 41 4.03 -11.68 11.28
C ALA A 41 5.53 -11.98 11.44
N THR A 42 6.26 -11.96 10.33
CA THR A 42 7.73 -11.99 10.38
C THR A 42 8.27 -10.68 10.96
N PRO A 43 9.55 -10.62 11.36
CA PRO A 43 10.20 -9.35 11.68
C PRO A 43 9.91 -8.29 10.59
N SER A 44 10.23 -8.61 9.33
CA SER A 44 10.07 -7.70 8.19
C SER A 44 8.66 -7.15 8.02
N GLN A 45 7.64 -7.96 8.29
CA GLN A 45 6.24 -7.53 8.24
C GLN A 45 5.85 -6.61 9.40
N ARG A 46 6.40 -6.82 10.61
CA ARG A 46 6.23 -5.89 11.73
C ARG A 46 6.91 -4.57 11.43
N TYR A 47 8.15 -4.60 10.97
CA TYR A 47 8.88 -3.39 10.60
C TYR A 47 8.18 -2.64 9.45
N ALA A 48 7.62 -3.33 8.46
CA ALA A 48 6.80 -2.71 7.42
C ALA A 48 5.57 -1.96 7.98
N ALA A 49 4.90 -2.53 8.98
CA ALA A 49 3.78 -1.87 9.65
C ALA A 49 4.23 -0.61 10.41
N GLU A 50 5.37 -0.68 11.08
CA GLU A 50 5.98 0.44 11.80
C GLU A 50 6.42 1.56 10.86
N GLU A 51 7.07 1.24 9.73
CA GLU A 51 7.46 2.21 8.71
C GLU A 51 6.23 2.90 8.11
N LEU A 52 5.20 2.13 7.75
CA LEU A 52 3.94 2.69 7.24
C LEU A 52 3.30 3.64 8.27
N GLN A 53 3.19 3.21 9.53
CA GLN A 53 2.63 4.03 10.60
C GLN A 53 3.44 5.31 10.80
N ARG A 54 4.77 5.19 10.87
CA ARG A 54 5.70 6.29 11.11
C ARG A 54 5.58 7.35 10.02
N PHE A 55 5.71 6.94 8.76
CA PHE A 55 5.62 7.88 7.65
C PHE A 55 4.21 8.42 7.45
N THR A 56 3.16 7.65 7.74
CA THR A 56 1.79 8.20 7.77
C THR A 56 1.65 9.30 8.81
N ALA A 57 2.19 9.09 10.03
CA ALA A 57 2.16 10.10 11.09
C ALA A 57 3.00 11.33 10.73
N GLU A 58 4.17 11.14 10.10
CA GLU A 58 5.02 12.24 9.65
C GLU A 58 4.39 13.04 8.51
N MET A 59 3.75 12.37 7.54
CA MET A 59 3.06 13.03 6.44
C MET A 59 1.80 13.76 6.89
N THR A 60 1.00 13.14 7.75
CA THR A 60 -0.40 13.58 7.99
C THR A 60 -0.69 14.06 9.41
N GLY A 61 0.22 13.81 10.36
CA GLY A 61 -0.02 14.02 11.79
C GLY A 61 -0.86 12.91 12.45
N VAL A 62 -1.35 11.93 11.69
CA VAL A 62 -2.21 10.85 12.20
C VAL A 62 -1.42 9.57 12.37
N ARG A 63 -1.39 9.04 13.61
CA ARG A 63 -0.78 7.75 13.91
C ARG A 63 -1.84 6.64 13.87
N LEU A 64 -1.80 5.82 12.82
CA LEU A 64 -2.73 4.70 12.65
C LEU A 64 -2.42 3.58 13.67
N PRO A 65 -3.42 2.97 14.33
CA PRO A 65 -3.18 1.79 15.16
C PRO A 65 -2.69 0.60 14.34
N ILE A 66 -1.86 -0.24 14.95
CA ILE A 66 -1.42 -1.53 14.40
C ILE A 66 -2.04 -2.63 15.26
N GLN A 67 -2.64 -3.63 14.62
CA GLN A 67 -3.12 -4.85 15.27
C GLN A 67 -2.81 -6.07 14.39
N ASP A 68 -2.86 -7.26 14.98
CA ASP A 68 -2.82 -8.49 14.21
C ASP A 68 -4.20 -8.91 13.68
N ASP A 69 -4.22 -9.95 12.85
CA ASP A 69 -5.42 -10.47 12.22
C ASP A 69 -6.25 -11.41 13.12
N THR A 70 -5.93 -11.56 14.41
CA THR A 70 -6.65 -12.48 15.31
C THR A 70 -8.11 -12.09 15.51
N GLY A 71 -8.40 -10.80 15.47
CA GLY A 71 -9.73 -10.23 15.58
C GLY A 71 -10.52 -10.18 14.25
N PRO A 72 -11.76 -9.67 14.30
CA PRO A 72 -12.53 -9.38 13.10
C PRO A 72 -11.84 -8.31 12.25
N LEU A 73 -12.03 -8.38 10.92
CA LEU A 73 -11.54 -7.37 10.00
C LEU A 73 -12.18 -6.00 10.32
N PRO A 74 -11.40 -4.95 10.63
CA PRO A 74 -11.93 -3.60 10.80
C PRO A 74 -12.59 -3.10 9.50
N SER A 75 -13.61 -2.25 9.60
CA SER A 75 -14.30 -1.69 8.43
C SER A 75 -13.39 -0.91 7.48
N ARG A 76 -12.31 -0.32 8.00
CA ARG A 76 -11.24 0.36 7.25
C ARG A 76 -9.90 -0.21 7.70
N ALA A 77 -9.21 -0.87 6.79
CA ALA A 77 -7.97 -1.57 7.12
C ALA A 77 -6.94 -1.44 6.00
N ILE A 78 -5.67 -1.37 6.41
CA ILE A 78 -4.52 -1.58 5.55
C ILE A 78 -3.93 -2.94 5.92
N LEU A 79 -4.11 -3.94 5.07
CA LEU A 79 -3.63 -5.30 5.32
C LEU A 79 -2.22 -5.45 4.75
N LEU A 80 -1.25 -5.81 5.61
CA LEU A 80 0.14 -5.98 5.23
C LEU A 80 0.51 -7.47 5.22
N GLY A 81 1.05 -7.96 4.11
CA GLY A 81 1.37 -9.37 3.92
C GLY A 81 0.12 -10.24 3.73
N HIS A 82 0.29 -11.55 3.91
CA HIS A 82 -0.81 -12.51 3.81
C HIS A 82 -1.49 -12.70 5.16
N THR A 83 -2.60 -11.98 5.34
CA THR A 83 -3.48 -12.10 6.51
C THR A 83 -4.58 -13.14 6.26
N ARG A 84 -5.24 -13.62 7.31
CA ARG A 84 -6.41 -14.51 7.20
C ARG A 84 -7.57 -13.91 6.39
N HIS A 85 -7.63 -12.58 6.32
CA HIS A 85 -8.70 -11.84 5.64
C HIS A 85 -8.42 -11.64 4.15
N SER A 86 -7.17 -11.83 3.71
CA SER A 86 -6.72 -11.53 2.35
C SER A 86 -7.47 -12.33 1.28
N ALA A 87 -7.71 -13.63 1.50
CA ALA A 87 -8.38 -14.48 0.51
C ALA A 87 -9.82 -14.04 0.23
N ALA A 88 -10.57 -13.66 1.27
CA ALA A 88 -11.95 -13.20 1.15
C ALA A 88 -12.03 -11.86 0.38
N LEU A 89 -11.11 -10.93 0.67
CA LEU A 89 -11.06 -9.62 0.00
C LEU A 89 -10.60 -9.71 -1.46
N LEU A 90 -9.73 -10.68 -1.78
CA LEU A 90 -9.19 -10.89 -3.12
C LEU A 90 -10.07 -11.81 -3.98
N GLY A 91 -11.12 -12.39 -3.41
CA GLY A 91 -12.07 -13.25 -4.12
C GLY A 91 -11.55 -14.67 -4.39
N GLY A 92 -10.59 -15.16 -3.61
CA GLY A 92 -10.02 -16.49 -3.81
C GLY A 92 -8.73 -16.75 -3.02
N ALA A 93 -8.19 -17.95 -3.18
CA ALA A 93 -6.91 -18.33 -2.58
C ALA A 93 -5.79 -17.39 -3.06
N VAL A 94 -4.87 -17.08 -2.15
CA VAL A 94 -3.75 -16.18 -2.42
C VAL A 94 -2.49 -17.00 -2.64
N ASP A 95 -1.97 -16.98 -3.86
CA ASP A 95 -0.67 -17.56 -4.19
C ASP A 95 0.41 -16.47 -4.17
N LEU A 96 1.36 -16.60 -3.25
CA LEU A 96 2.51 -15.71 -3.13
C LEU A 96 3.71 -16.17 -3.95
N ALA A 97 3.74 -17.43 -4.40
CA ALA A 97 4.92 -18.00 -5.06
C ALA A 97 5.40 -17.17 -6.26
N PRO A 98 4.53 -16.59 -7.12
CA PRO A 98 4.96 -15.75 -8.24
C PRO A 98 5.64 -14.44 -7.81
N LEU A 99 5.40 -13.97 -6.58
CA LEU A 99 6.00 -12.74 -6.07
C LEU A 99 7.45 -12.95 -5.59
N GLY A 100 7.81 -14.19 -5.23
CA GLY A 100 9.09 -14.49 -4.59
C GLY A 100 9.32 -13.66 -3.32
N ASP A 101 10.58 -13.42 -2.97
CA ASP A 101 10.93 -12.72 -1.72
C ASP A 101 10.71 -11.20 -1.78
N ASP A 102 10.76 -10.61 -2.98
CA ASP A 102 10.83 -9.16 -3.18
C ASP A 102 9.58 -8.57 -3.84
N GLY A 103 8.78 -9.41 -4.52
CA GLY A 103 7.59 -8.96 -5.21
C GLY A 103 6.46 -8.64 -4.26
N PHE A 104 5.55 -7.80 -4.73
CA PHE A 104 4.38 -7.39 -4.00
C PHE A 104 3.19 -7.10 -4.93
N ARG A 105 1.99 -7.11 -4.37
CA ARG A 105 0.76 -6.68 -5.02
C ARG A 105 0.05 -5.66 -4.16
N LEU A 106 -0.30 -4.53 -4.76
CA LEU A 106 -1.09 -3.47 -4.17
C LEU A 106 -2.50 -3.55 -4.73
N LYS A 107 -3.49 -3.72 -3.85
CA LYS A 107 -4.88 -3.81 -4.27
C LYS A 107 -5.81 -3.05 -3.34
N THR A 108 -6.70 -2.25 -3.89
CA THR A 108 -7.84 -1.71 -3.15
C THR A 108 -9.05 -2.59 -3.37
N ALA A 109 -9.69 -3.08 -2.31
CA ALA A 109 -10.89 -3.89 -2.39
C ALA A 109 -11.76 -3.70 -1.16
N GLY A 110 -13.07 -3.53 -1.34
CA GLY A 110 -14.01 -3.38 -0.23
C GLY A 110 -13.75 -2.16 0.67
N GLY A 111 -13.05 -1.13 0.17
CA GLY A 111 -12.64 0.02 0.97
C GLY A 111 -11.43 -0.25 1.87
N HIS A 112 -10.71 -1.35 1.64
CA HIS A 112 -9.42 -1.67 2.26
C HIS A 112 -8.27 -1.45 1.26
N LEU A 113 -7.08 -1.21 1.79
CA LEU A 113 -5.82 -1.33 1.05
C LEU A 113 -5.16 -2.66 1.43
N ILE A 114 -4.73 -3.42 0.43
CA ILE A 114 -4.04 -4.70 0.60
C ILE A 114 -2.65 -4.53 -0.01
N ILE A 115 -1.62 -4.68 0.82
CA ILE A 115 -0.22 -4.71 0.44
C ILE A 115 0.27 -6.13 0.66
N LEU A 116 0.11 -6.95 -0.37
CA LEU A 116 0.45 -8.35 -0.33
C LEU A 116 1.92 -8.54 -0.73
N GLY A 117 2.67 -9.33 0.02
CA GLY A 117 4.05 -9.68 -0.30
C GLY A 117 4.55 -10.78 0.63
N SER A 118 5.77 -11.25 0.38
CA SER A 118 6.42 -12.24 1.25
C SER A 118 6.70 -11.68 2.65
N GLY A 119 7.03 -12.58 3.58
CA GLY A 119 7.55 -12.23 4.90
C GLY A 119 9.04 -11.84 4.92
N VAL A 120 9.71 -11.79 3.77
CA VAL A 120 11.15 -11.49 3.67
C VAL A 120 11.37 -10.01 3.36
N ARG A 121 11.01 -9.52 2.17
CA ARG A 121 11.15 -8.10 1.79
C ARG A 121 9.93 -7.54 1.03
N GLY A 122 9.17 -8.39 0.33
CA GLY A 122 8.08 -7.97 -0.54
C GLY A 122 7.05 -7.09 0.15
N THR A 123 6.59 -7.45 1.35
CA THR A 123 5.63 -6.61 2.11
C THR A 123 6.19 -5.22 2.41
N LEU A 124 7.45 -5.14 2.85
CA LEU A 124 8.15 -3.89 3.14
C LEU A 124 8.33 -3.03 1.88
N TYR A 125 8.72 -3.66 0.76
CA TYR A 125 8.85 -2.97 -0.52
C TYR A 125 7.53 -2.43 -1.04
N GLY A 126 6.42 -3.17 -0.86
CA GLY A 126 5.09 -2.69 -1.18
C GLY A 126 4.67 -1.47 -0.33
N VAL A 127 5.03 -1.46 0.96
CA VAL A 127 4.83 -0.27 1.82
C VAL A 127 5.61 0.93 1.27
N TYR A 128 6.88 0.75 0.92
CA TYR A 128 7.68 1.83 0.37
C TYR A 128 7.18 2.31 -0.99
N GLU A 129 6.67 1.42 -1.85
CA GLU A 129 6.03 1.82 -3.11
C GLU A 129 4.78 2.68 -2.84
N VAL A 130 3.97 2.32 -1.85
CA VAL A 130 2.79 3.11 -1.47
C VAL A 130 3.18 4.52 -1.00
N LEU A 131 4.15 4.58 -0.09
CA LEU A 131 4.68 5.83 0.47
C LEU A 131 5.35 6.70 -0.60
N GLU A 132 6.08 6.10 -1.53
CA GLU A 132 6.77 6.82 -2.59
C GLU A 132 5.79 7.36 -3.63
N ARG A 133 4.95 6.50 -4.19
CA ARG A 133 4.16 6.83 -5.38
C ARG A 133 2.90 7.62 -5.05
N TRP A 134 2.26 7.34 -3.92
CA TRP A 134 1.04 8.05 -3.49
C TRP A 134 1.21 8.85 -2.20
N GLY A 135 2.21 8.56 -1.38
CA GLY A 135 2.62 9.45 -0.28
C GLY A 135 3.52 10.59 -0.75
N GLY A 136 4.29 10.40 -1.84
CA GLY A 136 5.26 11.38 -2.33
C GLY A 136 6.58 11.37 -1.55
N CYS A 137 6.82 10.39 -0.68
CA CYS A 137 8.08 10.24 0.04
C CYS A 137 9.24 10.01 -0.93
N ARG A 138 10.40 10.60 -0.65
CA ARG A 138 11.65 10.35 -1.38
C ARG A 138 12.79 10.19 -0.38
N TRP A 139 13.62 9.17 -0.58
CA TRP A 139 14.83 8.94 0.22
C TRP A 139 16.02 9.07 -0.71
N TYR A 140 16.82 10.11 -0.49
CA TYR A 140 17.95 10.43 -1.36
C TYR A 140 19.28 10.02 -0.75
N SER A 141 19.43 10.07 0.57
CA SER A 141 20.57 9.59 1.34
C SER A 141 20.15 9.30 2.79
N THR A 142 21.09 8.84 3.62
CA THR A 142 20.85 8.57 5.05
C THR A 142 20.54 9.83 5.86
N TRP A 143 20.93 11.01 5.37
CA TRP A 143 20.67 12.32 6.00
C TRP A 143 19.70 13.20 5.21
N GLN A 144 19.21 12.76 4.05
CA GLN A 144 18.30 13.55 3.23
C GLN A 144 17.13 12.74 2.70
N SER A 145 15.93 13.16 3.10
CA SER A 145 14.65 12.64 2.65
C SER A 145 13.64 13.76 2.50
N VAL A 146 12.69 13.59 1.58
CA VAL A 146 11.53 14.47 1.43
C VAL A 146 10.31 13.69 1.89
N ILE A 147 9.72 14.08 3.01
CA ILE A 147 8.46 13.55 3.52
C ILE A 147 7.42 14.68 3.45
N PRO A 148 6.54 14.67 2.42
CA PRO A 148 5.60 15.77 2.21
C PRO A 148 4.51 15.79 3.29
N ARG A 149 3.94 16.97 3.54
CA ARG A 149 2.82 17.12 4.47
C ARG A 149 1.50 17.06 3.71
N HIS A 150 0.56 16.26 4.21
CA HIS A 150 -0.76 16.04 3.61
C HIS A 150 -1.85 16.22 4.66
N GLU A 151 -2.82 17.10 4.41
CA GLU A 151 -4.04 17.18 5.24
C GLU A 151 -4.98 16.00 4.97
N THR A 152 -4.98 15.53 3.72
CA THR A 152 -5.75 14.39 3.24
C THR A 152 -4.85 13.51 2.39
N TRP A 153 -4.83 12.21 2.68
CA TRP A 153 -4.06 11.23 1.92
C TRP A 153 -5.02 10.20 1.30
N VAL A 154 -5.06 10.21 -0.04
CA VAL A 154 -5.98 9.40 -0.84
C VAL A 154 -5.17 8.54 -1.81
N LEU A 155 -5.53 7.26 -1.91
CA LEU A 155 -5.03 6.36 -2.93
C LEU A 155 -6.13 6.17 -3.98
N PRO A 156 -5.79 6.10 -5.28
CA PRO A 156 -6.76 5.70 -6.29
C PRO A 156 -7.09 4.22 -6.14
N GLU A 157 -8.03 3.74 -6.95
CA GLU A 157 -8.21 2.29 -7.10
C GLU A 157 -6.92 1.62 -7.61
N LEU A 158 -6.45 0.60 -6.90
CA LEU A 158 -5.22 -0.13 -7.19
C LEU A 158 -5.51 -1.59 -7.53
N ASP A 159 -4.84 -2.09 -8.56
CA ASP A 159 -4.54 -3.51 -8.78
C ASP A 159 -3.20 -3.59 -9.52
N ASP A 160 -2.12 -3.39 -8.77
CA ASP A 160 -0.75 -3.31 -9.29
C ASP A 160 0.10 -4.43 -8.70
N THR A 161 0.79 -5.19 -9.55
CA THR A 161 1.68 -6.27 -9.12
C THR A 161 3.07 -6.02 -9.67
N GLN A 162 4.06 -5.99 -8.78
CA GLN A 162 5.44 -5.71 -9.13
C GLN A 162 6.34 -6.85 -8.66
N THR A 163 7.16 -7.34 -9.58
CA THR A 163 8.18 -8.34 -9.32
C THR A 163 9.49 -7.85 -9.93
N PRO A 164 10.60 -7.80 -9.18
CA PRO A 164 11.85 -7.30 -9.73
C PRO A 164 12.38 -8.25 -10.82
N ALA A 165 12.90 -7.67 -11.91
CA ALA A 165 13.52 -8.43 -12.99
C ALA A 165 14.87 -9.05 -12.57
N PHE A 166 15.54 -8.46 -11.57
CA PHE A 166 16.81 -8.93 -11.05
C PHE A 166 16.64 -9.39 -9.61
N VAL A 167 17.11 -10.61 -9.32
CA VAL A 167 17.06 -11.19 -7.96
C VAL A 167 17.90 -10.37 -6.97
N MET A 168 19.01 -9.79 -7.44
CA MET A 168 19.93 -8.97 -6.65
C MET A 168 20.07 -7.59 -7.28
N ARG A 169 19.99 -6.55 -6.46
CA ARG A 169 20.11 -5.14 -6.84
C ARG A 169 21.08 -4.46 -5.89
N GLU A 170 22.31 -4.26 -6.38
CA GLU A 170 23.43 -3.74 -5.59
C GLU A 170 24.08 -2.52 -6.26
N PRO A 171 23.47 -1.33 -6.18
CA PRO A 171 24.17 -0.11 -6.55
C PRO A 171 25.35 0.11 -5.61
N PHE A 172 26.57 0.19 -6.15
CA PHE A 172 27.76 0.36 -5.32
C PHE A 172 27.97 1.82 -4.92
N TRP A 173 27.16 2.28 -3.97
CA TRP A 173 27.17 3.64 -3.44
C TRP A 173 27.15 3.60 -1.91
N TYR A 174 28.05 4.36 -1.27
CA TYR A 174 28.36 4.25 0.15
C TYR A 174 27.14 4.39 1.08
N ASP A 175 26.24 5.33 0.79
CA ASP A 175 25.06 5.55 1.63
C ASP A 175 24.09 4.37 1.60
N LEU A 176 24.01 3.63 0.49
CA LEU A 176 23.17 2.44 0.39
C LEU A 176 23.70 1.27 1.21
N PHE A 177 24.90 1.33 1.77
CA PHE A 177 25.35 0.30 2.72
C PHE A 177 24.49 0.31 3.99
N ASP A 178 23.88 1.46 4.33
CA ASP A 178 22.85 1.54 5.35
C ASP A 178 21.59 0.73 4.94
N GLY A 179 21.23 -0.25 5.79
CA GLY A 179 20.15 -1.18 5.50
C GLY A 179 18.77 -0.51 5.36
N ASP A 180 18.49 0.55 6.13
CA ASP A 180 17.20 1.25 6.07
C ASP A 180 17.08 2.01 4.74
N LEU A 181 18.13 2.73 4.32
CA LEU A 181 18.15 3.38 3.01
C LEU A 181 18.09 2.35 1.88
N ALA A 182 18.84 1.25 1.97
CA ALA A 182 18.80 0.17 0.98
C ALA A 182 17.39 -0.39 0.81
N ALA A 183 16.69 -0.67 1.92
CA ALA A 183 15.34 -1.20 1.90
C ALA A 183 14.35 -0.20 1.26
N ARG A 184 14.45 1.09 1.61
CA ARG A 184 13.64 2.17 1.01
C ARG A 184 13.86 2.31 -0.50
N CYS A 185 15.09 2.10 -0.96
CA CYS A 185 15.45 2.09 -2.37
C CYS A 185 15.26 0.72 -3.05
N ARG A 186 14.66 -0.26 -2.36
CA ARG A 186 14.41 -1.63 -2.85
C ARG A 186 15.69 -2.37 -3.31
N ALA A 187 16.84 -2.01 -2.75
CA ALA A 187 18.14 -2.66 -2.95
C ALA A 187 18.32 -3.84 -1.96
N ASN A 188 19.02 -4.88 -2.42
CA ASN A 188 19.21 -6.14 -1.67
C ASN A 188 20.53 -6.85 -2.00
N GLY A 189 21.57 -6.07 -2.31
CA GLY A 189 22.92 -6.58 -2.51
C GLY A 189 23.58 -7.13 -1.25
N ASN A 190 24.72 -7.79 -1.42
CA ASN A 190 25.50 -8.37 -0.32
C ASN A 190 26.10 -7.32 0.62
N ARG A 191 26.42 -6.13 0.10
CA ARG A 191 27.02 -5.04 0.85
C ARG A 191 25.99 -4.15 1.55
N MET A 192 24.71 -4.29 1.18
CA MET A 192 23.61 -3.60 1.85
C MET A 192 23.42 -4.30 3.19
N ASP A 193 23.72 -3.64 4.31
CA ASP A 193 23.71 -4.23 5.65
C ASP A 193 22.26 -4.43 6.15
N LEU A 194 21.44 -5.10 5.34
CA LEU A 194 20.04 -5.44 5.59
C LEU A 194 19.96 -6.38 6.79
N GLN A 195 19.13 -5.99 7.75
CA GLN A 195 18.86 -6.80 8.92
C GLN A 195 17.46 -7.40 8.81
N GLU A 196 17.30 -8.61 9.34
CA GLU A 196 15.99 -9.22 9.52
C GLU A 196 15.34 -8.57 10.75
N ARG A 197 14.57 -7.51 10.53
CA ARG A 197 13.90 -6.70 11.55
C ARG A 197 12.42 -6.66 11.33
#